data_AF-A0A8R2GER2-F1
#
_entry.id   AF-A0A8R2GER2-F1
#
_cell.length_a   1.000
_cell.length_b   1.000
_cell.length_c   1.000
_cell.angle_alpha   90.00
_cell.angle_beta   90.00
_cell.angle_gamma   90.00
#
_symmetry.space_group_name_H-M   'P 1'
#
loop_
_entity.id
_entity.type
_entity.pdbx_description
1 polymer ?
#
loop_
_entity_poly.entity_id
_entity_poly.type
_entity_poly.pdbx_seq_one_letter_code
_entity_poly.pdbx_strand_id
1 'polypeptide(L)'
;MLLSQCIDLIIILLFLSFVSVSSIESMEQMTIELKEPKTDDTKDVYNGFIYLNHSSIIQINLNNSIEELSFIIFQVHSHLYKVTMYRNKFQSDTYEYGTNIGLYSKIAENDVFYIKNMNNDIDLKLYLAIQGYKKQDPVPGGCNMESHVPVSTDLVIQEFSDYLYVDIAPAQNPQEPNCLNPSQVSVKVYLMYMPERNFDADVYFESIKSMMNLPSIEKNGVIVPAMSKMMQMRRIVGLYPGTGMVFVAVAKAGADGYALYVPAQTYGCSPFSNDGCELIKDLLSCVLCALLVFVGLFLCYLRHRFFKIELFTFGFTSGFVLTYIFISYLVVTDRTAVVAASALSGLFFGSMWLMFWWVYGIPIIALLLTSLNLGFLMASLFYYVIPDLVLTLLWASLTVTSFAYQYYTNYGRPPFPPPPRGIRARPPSFARLSTRPRDPGTCDERTPLLS
;
A
#
# COMPACT_ATOMS: atom_id res chain seq x y z
N MET A 1 -43.76 -37.97 -34.53
CA MET A 1 -43.36 -36.96 -33.53
C MET A 1 -42.91 -37.58 -32.21
N LEU A 2 -43.58 -38.60 -31.67
CA LEU A 2 -43.18 -39.31 -30.44
C LEU A 2 -41.86 -40.11 -30.53
N LEU A 3 -41.49 -40.63 -31.70
CA LEU A 3 -40.28 -41.44 -31.86
C LEU A 3 -38.98 -40.61 -31.78
N SER A 4 -39.02 -39.34 -32.18
CA SER A 4 -37.85 -38.44 -32.13
C SER A 4 -37.51 -38.04 -30.70
N GLN A 5 -38.53 -37.78 -29.87
CA GLN A 5 -38.34 -37.38 -28.48
C GLN A 5 -37.80 -38.51 -27.60
N CYS A 6 -38.11 -39.78 -27.92
CA CYS A 6 -37.51 -40.92 -27.22
C CYS A 6 -36.02 -41.12 -27.56
N ILE A 7 -35.61 -40.84 -28.80
CA ILE A 7 -34.21 -40.98 -29.22
C ILE A 7 -33.35 -39.90 -28.54
N ASP A 8 -33.84 -38.66 -28.48
CA ASP A 8 -33.15 -37.57 -27.77
C ASP A 8 -33.02 -37.86 -26.28
N LEU A 9 -34.05 -38.43 -25.64
CA LEU A 9 -34.00 -38.79 -24.22
C LEU A 9 -33.01 -39.94 -23.93
N ILE A 10 -32.91 -40.92 -24.83
CA ILE A 10 -31.96 -42.04 -24.72
C ILE A 10 -30.53 -41.56 -24.94
N ILE A 11 -30.31 -40.61 -25.87
CA ILE A 11 -28.99 -39.99 -26.09
C ILE A 11 -28.58 -39.18 -24.86
N ILE A 12 -29.50 -38.42 -24.26
CA ILE A 12 -29.25 -37.66 -23.02
C ILE A 12 -28.96 -38.58 -21.83
N LEU A 13 -29.69 -39.70 -21.70
CA LEU A 13 -29.44 -40.72 -20.66
C LEU A 13 -28.10 -41.44 -20.86
N LEU A 14 -27.72 -41.74 -22.11
CA LEU A 14 -26.41 -42.29 -22.44
C LEU A 14 -25.29 -41.29 -22.15
N PHE A 15 -25.49 -40.00 -22.46
CA PHE A 15 -24.54 -38.94 -22.13
C PHE A 15 -24.40 -38.73 -20.61
N LEU A 16 -25.50 -38.78 -19.86
CA LEU A 16 -25.50 -38.71 -18.40
C LEU A 16 -24.84 -39.94 -17.75
N SER A 17 -24.94 -41.12 -18.38
CA SER A 17 -24.26 -42.33 -17.91
C SER A 17 -22.75 -42.36 -18.22
N PHE A 18 -22.29 -41.57 -19.19
CA PHE A 18 -20.86 -41.46 -19.54
C PHE A 18 -20.11 -40.36 -18.76
N VAL A 19 -20.82 -39.44 -18.08
CA VAL A 19 -20.20 -38.33 -17.33
C VAL A 19 -19.90 -38.68 -15.86
N SER A 20 -20.19 -39.89 -15.39
CA SER A 20 -19.62 -40.38 -14.13
C SER A 20 -18.17 -40.84 -14.31
N VAL A 21 -17.31 -39.98 -14.85
CA VAL A 21 -15.87 -40.11 -14.66
C VAL A 21 -15.64 -39.62 -13.23
N SER A 22 -15.50 -40.58 -12.31
CA SER A 22 -14.88 -40.31 -11.02
C SER A 22 -13.52 -39.65 -11.30
N SER A 23 -13.36 -38.39 -10.94
CA SER A 23 -12.06 -37.72 -10.90
C SER A 23 -11.15 -38.60 -10.04
N ILE A 24 -10.20 -39.28 -10.68
CA ILE A 24 -9.18 -40.05 -9.99
C ILE A 24 -8.27 -39.01 -9.34
N GLU A 25 -8.49 -38.71 -8.06
CA GLU A 25 -7.54 -37.92 -7.27
C GLU A 25 -6.24 -38.75 -7.18
N SER A 26 -5.23 -38.35 -7.94
CA SER A 26 -3.91 -38.97 -7.87
C SER A 26 -3.26 -38.58 -6.54
N MET A 27 -2.94 -39.57 -5.71
CA MET A 27 -2.25 -39.38 -4.45
C MET A 27 -0.77 -39.74 -4.58
N GLU A 28 0.11 -38.75 -4.47
CA GLU A 28 1.56 -38.94 -4.48
C GLU A 28 2.09 -38.98 -3.04
N GLN A 29 3.11 -39.80 -2.76
CA GLN A 29 3.70 -39.94 -1.42
C GLN A 29 5.17 -39.49 -1.43
N MET A 30 5.53 -38.64 -0.47
CA MET A 30 6.88 -38.16 -0.24
C MET A 30 7.25 -38.33 1.24
N THR A 31 8.47 -38.76 1.53
CA THR A 31 8.99 -38.85 2.90
C THR A 31 10.10 -37.83 3.07
N ILE A 32 10.02 -37.02 4.13
CA ILE A 32 11.02 -36.01 4.46
C ILE A 32 11.70 -36.40 5.78
N GLU A 33 13.02 -36.51 5.74
CA GLU A 33 13.85 -36.70 6.93
C GLU A 33 14.19 -35.35 7.55
N LEU A 34 13.83 -35.17 8.81
CA LEU A 34 14.12 -33.94 9.56
C LEU A 34 15.61 -33.91 9.95
N LYS A 35 16.30 -32.82 9.59
CA LYS A 35 17.71 -32.58 9.92
C LYS A 35 17.85 -31.50 10.97
N GLU A 36 18.93 -31.54 11.74
CA GLU A 36 19.21 -30.48 12.72
C GLU A 36 19.23 -29.11 12.03
N PRO A 37 18.71 -28.07 12.71
CA PRO A 37 18.69 -26.74 12.15
C PRO A 37 20.12 -26.29 11.82
N LYS A 38 20.29 -25.65 10.66
CA LYS A 38 21.61 -25.20 10.18
C LYS A 38 22.35 -24.32 11.20
N THR A 39 21.61 -23.55 11.98
CA THR A 39 22.09 -22.69 13.07
C THR A 39 20.95 -22.48 14.06
N ASP A 40 21.27 -22.34 15.36
CA ASP A 40 20.26 -22.15 16.43
C ASP A 40 19.36 -20.91 16.19
N ASP A 41 19.88 -19.92 15.45
CA ASP A 41 19.19 -18.68 15.06
C ASP A 41 18.26 -18.80 13.84
N THR A 42 18.31 -19.92 13.11
CA THR A 42 17.49 -20.10 11.89
C THR A 42 16.25 -20.93 12.15
N LYS A 43 16.29 -21.88 13.10
CA LYS A 43 15.20 -22.85 13.37
C LYS A 43 14.73 -23.66 12.14
N ASP A 44 15.31 -23.44 10.96
CA ASP A 44 14.99 -24.08 9.69
C ASP A 44 15.50 -25.53 9.66
N VAL A 45 14.57 -26.49 9.60
CA VAL A 45 14.84 -27.94 9.56
C VAL A 45 14.84 -28.45 8.12
N TYR A 46 13.87 -28.01 7.31
CA TYR A 46 13.75 -28.38 5.90
C TYR A 46 13.19 -27.22 5.09
N ASN A 47 13.77 -26.98 3.91
CA ASN A 47 13.33 -25.98 2.95
C ASN A 47 13.43 -26.58 1.53
N GLY A 48 12.36 -26.57 0.76
CA GLY A 48 12.36 -27.17 -0.58
C GLY A 48 11.18 -26.76 -1.45
N PHE A 49 11.33 -26.92 -2.76
CA PHE A 49 10.22 -26.75 -3.70
C PHE A 49 9.60 -28.10 -4.05
N ILE A 50 8.28 -28.14 -4.14
CA ILE A 50 7.53 -29.27 -4.69
C ILE A 50 6.62 -28.78 -5.82
N TYR A 51 6.29 -29.69 -6.73
CA TYR A 51 5.32 -29.44 -7.78
C TYR A 51 4.10 -30.30 -7.50
N LEU A 52 2.93 -29.69 -7.50
CA LEU A 52 1.67 -30.34 -7.23
C LEU A 52 0.74 -30.14 -8.42
N ASN A 53 0.30 -31.23 -9.01
CA ASN A 53 -0.59 -31.17 -10.17
C ASN A 53 -1.98 -30.63 -9.78
N HIS A 54 -2.76 -30.21 -10.77
CA HIS A 54 -4.16 -29.86 -10.59
C HIS A 54 -4.98 -31.03 -10.02
N SER A 55 -5.93 -30.73 -9.14
CA SER A 55 -6.83 -31.73 -8.51
C SER A 55 -6.12 -32.93 -7.85
N SER A 56 -4.85 -32.77 -7.45
CA SER A 56 -4.06 -33.84 -6.83
C SER A 56 -3.79 -33.60 -5.34
N ILE A 57 -3.45 -34.68 -4.65
CA ILE A 57 -3.08 -34.66 -3.22
C ILE A 57 -1.67 -35.22 -3.10
N ILE A 58 -0.83 -34.55 -2.32
CA ILE A 58 0.47 -35.09 -1.91
C ILE A 58 0.46 -35.37 -0.41
N GLN A 59 0.89 -36.56 -0.04
CA GLN A 59 1.10 -36.98 1.34
C GLN A 59 2.58 -36.84 1.69
N ILE A 60 2.85 -36.15 2.78
CA ILE A 60 4.20 -35.91 3.31
C ILE A 60 4.30 -36.61 4.67
N ASN A 61 5.14 -37.64 4.73
CA ASN A 61 5.45 -38.34 5.97
C ASN A 61 6.71 -37.73 6.57
N LEU A 62 6.63 -37.23 7.81
CA LEU A 62 7.79 -36.73 8.54
C LEU A 62 8.37 -37.87 9.37
N ASN A 63 9.62 -38.22 9.07
CA ASN A 63 10.37 -39.13 9.92
C ASN A 63 11.20 -38.31 10.90
N ASN A 64 10.92 -38.45 12.19
CA ASN A 64 11.65 -37.70 13.21
C ASN A 64 12.96 -38.40 13.57
N SER A 65 14.08 -37.69 13.46
CA SER A 65 15.40 -38.16 13.88
C SER A 65 16.00 -37.33 15.03
N ILE A 66 15.27 -36.35 15.59
CA ILE A 66 15.80 -35.37 16.53
C ILE A 66 14.95 -35.34 17.81
N GLU A 67 15.55 -35.71 18.95
CA GLU A 67 14.87 -35.75 20.25
C GLU A 67 14.79 -34.37 20.95
N GLU A 68 15.62 -33.41 20.54
CA GLU A 68 15.69 -32.08 21.18
C GLU A 68 14.52 -31.15 20.81
N LEU A 69 13.85 -31.43 19.69
CA LEU A 69 12.75 -30.62 19.20
C LEU A 69 11.45 -30.95 19.96
N SER A 70 10.74 -29.91 20.41
CA SER A 70 9.47 -30.01 21.12
C SER A 70 8.28 -30.02 20.17
N PHE A 71 8.32 -29.13 19.17
CA PHE A 71 7.28 -28.98 18.16
C PHE A 71 7.86 -28.45 16.86
N ILE A 72 7.09 -28.59 15.80
CA ILE A 72 7.38 -28.04 14.47
C ILE A 72 6.23 -27.17 13.98
N ILE A 73 6.57 -26.23 13.11
CA ILE A 73 5.60 -25.51 12.29
C ILE A 73 5.87 -25.92 10.86
N PHE A 74 4.90 -26.60 10.27
CA PHE A 74 4.94 -27.03 8.87
C PHE A 74 4.25 -25.95 8.03
N GLN A 75 4.98 -25.37 7.08
CA GLN A 75 4.55 -24.22 6.30
C GLN A 75 4.53 -24.55 4.80
N VAL A 76 3.49 -24.06 4.13
CA VAL A 76 3.33 -24.20 2.68
C VAL A 76 3.02 -22.82 2.11
N HIS A 77 3.80 -22.43 1.12
CA HIS A 77 3.64 -21.17 0.40
C HIS A 77 3.33 -21.45 -1.07
N SER A 78 2.23 -20.89 -1.55
CA SER A 78 1.76 -20.98 -2.93
C SER A 78 1.53 -19.58 -3.49
N HIS A 79 2.03 -19.36 -4.71
CA HIS A 79 1.90 -18.07 -5.36
C HIS A 79 0.51 -17.93 -6.01
N LEU A 80 -0.26 -16.93 -5.58
CA LEU A 80 -1.57 -16.49 -6.10
C LEU A 80 -2.76 -17.46 -5.92
N TYR A 81 -2.54 -18.76 -6.03
CA TYR A 81 -3.58 -19.78 -5.90
C TYR A 81 -3.56 -20.43 -4.52
N LYS A 82 -4.74 -20.57 -3.93
CA LYS A 82 -4.88 -21.14 -2.59
C LYS A 82 -4.77 -22.66 -2.64
N VAL A 83 -4.20 -23.23 -1.58
CA VAL A 83 -4.10 -24.66 -1.33
C VAL A 83 -4.70 -24.99 0.03
N THR A 84 -5.06 -26.26 0.22
CA THR A 84 -5.54 -26.76 1.51
C THR A 84 -4.52 -27.72 2.07
N MET A 85 -4.15 -27.55 3.34
CA MET A 85 -3.26 -28.46 4.04
C MET A 85 -4.00 -29.11 5.20
N TYR A 86 -3.83 -30.41 5.38
CA TYR A 86 -4.40 -31.19 6.47
C TYR A 86 -3.29 -31.84 7.30
N ARG A 87 -3.53 -31.97 8.60
CA ARG A 87 -2.70 -32.74 9.53
C ARG A 87 -3.37 -34.05 9.92
N ASN A 88 -2.67 -35.16 9.74
CA ASN A 88 -2.99 -36.55 10.10
C ASN A 88 -4.27 -37.13 9.47
N LYS A 89 -5.41 -36.44 9.57
CA LYS A 89 -6.72 -36.85 9.07
C LYS A 89 -7.40 -35.69 8.33
N PHE A 90 -8.26 -36.03 7.39
CA PHE A 90 -9.15 -35.09 6.69
C PHE A 90 -10.35 -34.74 7.58
N GLN A 91 -10.14 -33.96 8.64
CA GLN A 91 -11.19 -33.47 9.54
C GLN A 91 -11.23 -31.93 9.53
N SER A 92 -12.33 -31.34 10.03
CA SER A 92 -12.57 -29.89 10.00
C SER A 92 -11.60 -29.09 10.87
N ASP A 93 -11.04 -29.69 11.90
CA ASP A 93 -10.26 -28.96 12.92
C ASP A 93 -8.75 -29.11 12.70
N THR A 94 -8.37 -29.78 11.60
CA THR A 94 -6.98 -30.17 11.29
C THR A 94 -6.51 -29.62 9.96
N TYR A 95 -7.22 -28.64 9.38
CA TYR A 95 -6.87 -28.08 8.09
C TYR A 95 -6.73 -26.56 8.12
N GLU A 96 -5.92 -26.06 7.20
CA GLU A 96 -5.82 -24.63 6.88
C GLU A 96 -5.95 -24.42 5.38
N TYR A 97 -6.50 -23.25 5.00
CA TYR A 97 -6.76 -22.91 3.61
C TYR A 97 -6.28 -21.50 3.28
N GLY A 98 -5.37 -21.39 2.31
CA GLY A 98 -4.76 -20.11 1.96
C GLY A 98 -3.61 -20.25 0.99
N THR A 99 -2.91 -19.13 0.76
CA THR A 99 -1.68 -19.09 -0.03
C THR A 99 -0.43 -19.28 0.81
N ASN A 100 -0.42 -18.73 2.02
CA ASN A 100 0.65 -18.92 2.99
C ASN A 100 0.00 -19.51 4.24
N ILE A 101 0.22 -20.80 4.46
CA ILE A 101 -0.45 -21.55 5.53
C ILE A 101 0.54 -22.31 6.38
N GLY A 102 0.23 -22.39 7.66
CA GLY A 102 1.03 -23.07 8.67
C GLY A 102 0.20 -23.98 9.54
N LEU A 103 0.75 -25.14 9.87
CA LEU A 103 0.17 -26.02 10.89
C LEU A 103 1.20 -26.36 11.95
N TYR A 104 0.76 -26.18 13.19
CA TYR A 104 1.49 -26.63 14.36
C TYR A 104 1.38 -28.16 14.50
N SER A 105 2.53 -28.80 14.73
CA SER A 105 2.56 -30.18 15.17
C SER A 105 3.47 -30.38 16.36
N LYS A 106 2.92 -30.98 17.40
CA LYS A 106 3.72 -31.53 18.49
C LYS A 106 4.35 -32.82 17.96
N ILE A 107 5.68 -32.88 17.98
CA ILE A 107 6.43 -33.99 17.42
C ILE A 107 5.97 -35.30 18.06
N ALA A 108 5.34 -36.14 17.25
CA ALA A 108 5.02 -37.53 17.55
C ALA A 108 5.74 -38.43 16.54
N GLU A 109 5.89 -39.73 16.87
CA GLU A 109 6.69 -40.68 16.06
C GLU A 109 6.19 -40.85 14.61
N ASN A 110 4.97 -40.42 14.25
CA ASN A 110 4.44 -40.46 12.89
C ASN A 110 3.46 -39.30 12.61
N ASP A 111 3.98 -38.10 12.33
CA ASP A 111 3.16 -36.99 11.83
C ASP A 111 3.08 -37.03 10.29
N VAL A 112 1.85 -36.99 9.77
CA VAL A 112 1.56 -37.02 8.33
C VAL A 112 0.83 -35.74 7.94
N PHE A 113 1.28 -35.10 6.86
CA PHE A 113 0.64 -33.92 6.30
C PHE A 113 0.11 -34.23 4.89
N TYR A 114 -1.05 -33.70 4.56
CA TYR A 114 -1.62 -33.82 3.22
C TYR A 114 -1.81 -32.43 2.64
N ILE A 115 -1.28 -32.19 1.44
CA ILE A 115 -1.48 -30.94 0.72
C ILE A 115 -2.35 -31.25 -0.49
N LYS A 116 -3.48 -30.56 -0.59
CA LYS A 116 -4.47 -30.74 -1.64
C LYS A 116 -4.55 -29.50 -2.51
N ASN A 117 -4.40 -29.69 -3.82
CA ASN A 117 -4.67 -28.68 -4.82
C ASN A 117 -6.11 -28.87 -5.33
N MET A 118 -7.03 -27.97 -4.95
CA MET A 118 -8.42 -28.02 -5.43
C MET A 118 -8.63 -27.23 -6.73
N ASN A 119 -7.57 -26.67 -7.32
CA ASN A 119 -7.68 -25.93 -8.57
C ASN A 119 -7.81 -26.92 -9.74
N ASN A 120 -8.71 -26.62 -10.69
CA ASN A 120 -9.11 -27.57 -11.73
C ASN A 120 -8.11 -27.69 -12.88
N ASP A 121 -7.40 -26.61 -13.23
CA ASP A 121 -6.60 -26.53 -14.47
C ASP A 121 -5.17 -25.99 -14.25
N ILE A 122 -4.72 -25.90 -12.99
CA ILE A 122 -3.46 -25.21 -12.65
C ILE A 122 -2.59 -26.10 -11.78
N ASP A 123 -1.43 -26.45 -12.33
CA ASP A 123 -0.35 -27.08 -11.59
C ASP A 123 0.41 -26.01 -10.78
N LEU A 124 0.72 -26.31 -9.53
CA LEU A 124 1.28 -25.36 -8.58
C LEU A 124 2.71 -25.73 -8.21
N LYS A 125 3.59 -24.73 -8.28
CA LYS A 125 4.90 -24.75 -7.62
C LYS A 125 4.70 -24.27 -6.19
N LEU A 126 4.97 -25.14 -5.21
CA LEU A 126 4.85 -24.81 -3.79
C LEU A 126 6.23 -24.75 -3.15
N TYR A 127 6.40 -23.83 -2.20
CA TYR A 127 7.57 -23.79 -1.33
C TYR A 127 7.21 -24.35 0.04
N LEU A 128 7.85 -25.44 0.42
CA LEU A 128 7.72 -26.07 1.73
C LEU A 128 8.83 -25.59 2.64
N ALA A 129 8.45 -25.23 3.86
CA ALA A 129 9.38 -24.91 4.93
C ALA A 129 8.92 -25.56 6.24
N ILE A 130 9.87 -26.15 6.97
CA ILE A 130 9.62 -26.76 8.28
C ILE A 130 10.55 -26.09 9.27
N GLN A 131 9.97 -25.47 10.30
CA GLN A 131 10.70 -24.84 11.38
C GLN A 131 10.55 -25.67 12.66
N GLY A 132 11.67 -25.97 13.31
CA GLY A 132 11.74 -26.77 14.53
C GLY A 132 12.08 -25.91 15.75
N TYR A 133 11.34 -26.12 16.84
CA TYR A 133 11.46 -25.33 18.06
C TYR A 133 11.73 -26.19 19.28
N LYS A 134 12.45 -25.63 20.25
CA LYS A 134 12.83 -26.28 21.50
C LYS A 134 11.76 -26.02 22.58
N LYS A 135 11.87 -26.69 23.73
CA LYS A 135 10.89 -26.58 24.83
C LYS A 135 10.81 -25.18 25.46
N GLN A 136 11.88 -24.38 25.37
CA GLN A 136 11.93 -23.01 25.88
C GLN A 136 11.32 -21.97 24.91
N ASP A 137 11.08 -22.35 23.66
CA ASP A 137 10.56 -21.44 22.64
C ASP A 137 9.02 -21.30 22.78
N PRO A 138 8.46 -20.08 22.68
CA PRO A 138 7.01 -19.88 22.77
C PRO A 138 6.27 -20.52 21.60
N VAL A 139 5.04 -20.97 21.81
CA VAL A 139 4.21 -21.53 20.74
C VAL A 139 3.41 -20.41 20.06
N PRO A 140 3.70 -20.05 18.80
CA PRO A 140 2.97 -19.00 18.10
C PRO A 140 1.51 -19.41 17.92
N GLY A 141 0.58 -18.52 18.27
CA GLY A 141 -0.85 -18.77 18.20
C GLY A 141 -1.41 -19.82 19.18
N GLY A 142 -0.62 -20.28 20.15
CA GLY A 142 -1.02 -21.32 21.10
C GLY A 142 -2.15 -20.90 22.07
N CYS A 143 -2.45 -19.61 22.17
CA CYS A 143 -3.55 -19.07 22.96
C CYS A 143 -4.74 -18.62 22.09
N ASN A 144 -4.87 -19.16 20.89
CA ASN A 144 -5.96 -18.84 19.97
C ASN A 144 -7.33 -19.29 20.54
N MET A 145 -8.34 -18.43 20.37
CA MET A 145 -9.74 -18.72 20.69
C MET A 145 -10.70 -18.42 19.54
N GLU A 146 -10.20 -17.86 18.43
CA GLU A 146 -11.02 -17.37 17.32
C GLU A 146 -10.97 -18.28 16.09
N SER A 147 -9.80 -18.87 15.81
CA SER A 147 -9.60 -19.75 14.64
C SER A 147 -10.09 -21.17 14.92
N HIS A 148 -10.46 -21.90 13.85
CA HIS A 148 -10.92 -23.29 13.93
C HIS A 148 -9.82 -24.29 14.32
N VAL A 149 -8.56 -23.98 14.04
CA VAL A 149 -7.42 -24.78 14.51
C VAL A 149 -7.07 -24.33 15.94
N PRO A 150 -6.75 -25.28 16.83
CA PRO A 150 -6.45 -24.94 18.23
C PRO A 150 -5.20 -24.06 18.37
N VAL A 151 -4.22 -24.21 17.47
CA VAL A 151 -3.00 -23.41 17.43
C VAL A 151 -2.90 -22.78 16.04
N SER A 152 -3.15 -21.48 15.95
CA SER A 152 -3.20 -20.73 14.69
C SER A 152 -1.90 -19.94 14.48
N THR A 153 -1.01 -20.48 13.64
CA THR A 153 0.30 -19.88 13.35
C THR A 153 0.26 -18.80 12.28
N ASP A 154 -0.91 -18.59 11.68
CA ASP A 154 -1.08 -17.77 10.49
C ASP A 154 -1.52 -16.34 10.86
N LEU A 155 -1.15 -15.38 10.02
CA LEU A 155 -1.56 -13.99 10.19
C LEU A 155 -2.78 -13.73 9.32
N VAL A 156 -3.86 -13.26 9.93
CA VAL A 156 -5.11 -12.99 9.22
C VAL A 156 -5.09 -11.56 8.69
N ILE A 157 -5.09 -11.42 7.36
CA ILE A 157 -5.11 -10.11 6.69
C ILE A 157 -6.55 -9.78 6.29
N GLN A 158 -7.03 -8.61 6.71
CA GLN A 158 -8.30 -8.03 6.27
C GLN A 158 -8.03 -6.77 5.46
N GLU A 159 -8.37 -6.81 4.18
CA GLU A 159 -8.09 -5.74 3.22
C GLU A 159 -9.29 -4.79 3.10
N PHE A 160 -9.02 -3.48 3.18
CA PHE A 160 -9.96 -2.40 2.88
C PHE A 160 -9.44 -1.59 1.69
N SER A 161 -10.13 -0.51 1.32
CA SER A 161 -9.81 0.25 0.10
C SER A 161 -8.43 0.95 0.13
N ASP A 162 -8.01 1.45 1.31
CA ASP A 162 -6.80 2.28 1.46
C ASP A 162 -5.89 1.80 2.62
N TYR A 163 -6.33 0.82 3.40
CA TYR A 163 -5.59 0.25 4.52
C TYR A 163 -5.93 -1.22 4.70
N LEU A 164 -5.13 -1.94 5.48
CA LEU A 164 -5.42 -3.31 5.90
C LEU A 164 -5.25 -3.47 7.41
N TYR A 165 -5.93 -4.48 7.95
CA TYR A 165 -5.64 -5.01 9.28
C TYR A 165 -4.85 -6.30 9.17
N VAL A 166 -3.85 -6.46 10.03
CA VAL A 166 -3.16 -7.73 10.26
C VAL A 166 -3.46 -8.16 11.69
N ASP A 167 -4.19 -9.24 11.81
CA ASP A 167 -4.60 -9.85 13.07
C ASP A 167 -3.76 -11.09 13.37
N ILE A 168 -3.42 -11.25 14.64
CA ILE A 168 -2.40 -12.20 15.09
C ILE A 168 -2.94 -12.91 16.32
N ALA A 169 -2.92 -14.25 16.29
CA ALA A 169 -3.27 -15.02 17.46
C ALA A 169 -2.19 -14.86 18.56
N PRO A 170 -2.55 -14.79 19.85
CA PRO A 170 -1.57 -14.72 20.93
C PRO A 170 -0.71 -15.97 21.06
N ALA A 171 0.59 -15.76 21.31
CA ALA A 171 1.54 -16.82 21.57
C ALA A 171 1.39 -17.36 23.00
N GLN A 172 1.60 -18.66 23.15
CA GLN A 172 1.61 -19.34 24.44
C GLN A 172 3.01 -19.34 25.04
N ASN A 173 3.11 -18.94 26.32
CA ASN A 173 4.36 -19.02 27.07
C ASN A 173 4.63 -20.49 27.47
N PRO A 174 5.84 -21.05 27.25
CA PRO A 174 6.14 -22.42 27.66
C PRO A 174 6.06 -22.65 29.17
N GLN A 175 6.26 -21.61 29.97
CA GLN A 175 6.16 -21.68 31.42
C GLN A 175 4.71 -21.61 31.93
N GLU A 176 3.77 -21.13 31.11
CA GLU A 176 2.38 -20.92 31.50
C GLU A 176 1.42 -21.40 30.39
N PRO A 177 1.13 -22.72 30.33
CA PRO A 177 0.35 -23.29 29.24
C PRO A 177 -1.14 -22.87 29.25
N ASN A 178 -1.65 -22.33 30.35
CA ASN A 178 -3.06 -21.96 30.48
C ASN A 178 -3.40 -20.56 29.93
N CYS A 179 -2.42 -19.84 29.36
CA CYS A 179 -2.65 -18.55 28.70
C CYS A 179 -3.33 -17.48 29.59
N LEU A 180 -3.17 -17.54 30.91
CA LEU A 180 -3.84 -16.60 31.83
C LEU A 180 -3.14 -15.23 31.80
N ASN A 181 -1.82 -15.20 31.61
CA ASN A 181 -1.02 -13.98 31.54
C ASN A 181 -0.35 -13.79 30.15
N PRO A 182 -1.06 -13.26 29.14
CA PRO A 182 -0.49 -13.05 27.81
C PRO A 182 0.65 -12.00 27.78
N SER A 183 0.72 -11.12 28.78
CA SER A 183 1.71 -10.02 28.85
C SER A 183 3.17 -10.45 28.99
N GLN A 184 3.44 -11.75 29.22
CA GLN A 184 4.80 -12.28 29.37
C GLN A 184 5.50 -12.56 28.03
N VAL A 185 4.74 -12.65 26.93
CA VAL A 185 5.30 -12.91 25.60
C VAL A 185 5.17 -11.64 24.75
N SER A 186 6.31 -11.12 24.28
CA SER A 186 6.33 -9.94 23.41
C SER A 186 6.19 -10.37 21.96
N VAL A 187 5.14 -9.91 21.28
CA VAL A 187 4.94 -10.15 19.84
C VAL A 187 5.24 -8.88 19.06
N LYS A 188 6.30 -8.93 18.24
CA LYS A 188 6.67 -7.85 17.31
C LYS A 188 6.29 -8.25 15.90
N VAL A 189 5.81 -7.31 15.10
CA VAL A 189 5.40 -7.55 13.71
C VAL A 189 6.33 -6.78 12.80
N TYR A 190 6.83 -7.47 11.80
CA TYR A 190 7.72 -6.93 10.78
C TYR A 190 6.99 -6.92 9.45
N LEU A 191 7.21 -5.85 8.69
CA LEU A 191 6.70 -5.64 7.35
C LEU A 191 7.87 -5.42 6.39
N MET A 192 7.84 -6.10 5.26
CA MET A 192 8.73 -5.86 4.13
C MET A 192 7.89 -5.60 2.88
N TYR A 193 8.23 -4.54 2.14
CA TYR A 193 7.64 -4.25 0.83
C TYR A 193 8.39 -4.99 -0.28
N MET A 194 7.65 -5.53 -1.23
CA MET A 194 8.16 -6.12 -2.47
C MET A 194 8.30 -5.06 -3.56
N PRO A 195 9.04 -5.34 -4.63
CA PRO A 195 9.10 -4.46 -5.80
C PRO A 195 7.70 -4.16 -6.35
N GLU A 196 7.45 -2.90 -6.70
CA GLU A 196 6.16 -2.45 -7.20
C GLU A 196 5.79 -3.15 -8.51
N ARG A 197 4.53 -3.61 -8.62
CA ARG A 197 3.94 -4.23 -9.81
C ARG A 197 4.70 -5.45 -10.33
N ASN A 198 5.51 -6.08 -9.50
CA ASN A 198 6.13 -7.36 -9.82
C ASN A 198 5.32 -8.50 -9.19
N PHE A 199 4.67 -9.28 -10.06
CA PHE A 199 3.87 -10.46 -9.70
C PHE A 199 4.56 -11.76 -10.13
N ASP A 200 5.88 -11.76 -10.28
CA ASP A 200 6.61 -12.95 -10.66
C ASP A 200 6.72 -13.91 -9.47
N ALA A 201 6.50 -15.20 -9.72
CA ALA A 201 6.54 -16.23 -8.69
C ALA A 201 7.91 -16.30 -7.99
N ASP A 202 9.01 -16.08 -8.73
CA ASP A 202 10.35 -16.13 -8.16
C ASP A 202 10.60 -14.98 -7.18
N VAL A 203 10.15 -13.76 -7.51
CA VAL A 203 10.23 -12.59 -6.61
C VAL A 203 9.37 -12.82 -5.37
N TYR A 204 8.18 -13.40 -5.54
CA TYR A 204 7.34 -13.82 -4.42
C TYR A 204 8.06 -14.80 -3.49
N PHE A 205 8.58 -15.92 -4.00
CA PHE A 205 9.24 -16.91 -3.16
C PHE A 205 10.54 -16.38 -2.52
N GLU A 206 11.30 -15.54 -3.22
CA GLU A 206 12.47 -14.88 -2.65
C GLU A 206 12.08 -13.93 -1.51
N SER A 207 11.00 -13.17 -1.68
CA SER A 207 10.50 -12.26 -0.65
C SER A 207 9.97 -12.97 0.60
N ILE A 208 9.35 -14.14 0.43
CA ILE A 208 8.95 -14.98 1.58
C ILE A 208 10.20 -15.48 2.29
N LYS A 209 11.18 -16.05 1.57
CA LYS A 209 12.44 -16.56 2.15
C LYS A 209 13.22 -15.50 2.92
N SER A 210 13.23 -14.26 2.45
CA SER A 210 13.91 -13.15 3.13
C SER A 210 13.25 -12.75 4.46
N MET A 211 12.04 -13.25 4.73
CA MET A 211 11.25 -13.03 5.96
C MET A 211 11.03 -14.32 6.77
N MET A 212 11.71 -15.42 6.47
CA MET A 212 11.53 -16.70 7.19
C MET A 212 12.46 -16.89 8.39
N ASN A 213 13.53 -16.11 8.49
CA ASN A 213 14.58 -16.27 9.48
C ASN A 213 14.73 -15.01 10.33
N LEU A 214 14.91 -15.14 11.65
CA LEU A 214 15.05 -13.99 12.56
C LEU A 214 16.11 -12.96 12.10
N PRO A 215 17.36 -13.35 11.78
CA PRO A 215 18.38 -12.38 11.33
C PRO A 215 18.04 -11.74 9.97
N SER A 216 17.30 -12.46 9.11
CA SER A 216 16.87 -11.92 7.81
C SER A 216 15.70 -10.93 7.98
N ILE A 217 14.77 -11.24 8.88
CA ILE A 217 13.65 -10.37 9.25
C ILE A 217 14.17 -9.06 9.84
N GLU A 218 15.13 -9.11 10.78
CA GLU A 218 15.69 -7.90 11.40
C GLU A 218 16.50 -7.05 10.41
N LYS A 219 17.05 -7.66 9.35
CA LYS A 219 17.78 -6.95 8.29
C LYS A 219 16.87 -6.32 7.23
N ASN A 220 15.82 -7.01 6.82
CA ASN A 220 14.99 -6.62 5.68
C ASN A 220 13.65 -5.98 6.09
N GLY A 221 13.15 -6.29 7.28
CA GLY A 221 11.83 -5.88 7.76
C GLY A 221 11.86 -4.62 8.61
N VAL A 222 10.75 -3.86 8.56
CA VAL A 222 10.50 -2.70 9.42
C VAL A 222 9.43 -3.07 10.47
N ILE A 223 9.64 -2.65 11.71
CA ILE A 223 8.71 -2.94 12.80
C ILE A 223 7.42 -2.12 12.65
N VAL A 224 6.28 -2.79 12.70
CA VAL A 224 4.96 -2.16 12.68
C VAL A 224 4.43 -2.04 14.12
N PRO A 225 4.12 -0.83 14.60
CA PRO A 225 3.61 -0.63 15.95
C PRO A 225 2.18 -1.19 16.09
N ALA A 226 1.83 -1.62 17.30
CA ALA A 226 0.46 -2.02 17.61
C ALA A 226 -0.53 -0.86 17.44
N MET A 227 -1.76 -1.18 17.04
CA MET A 227 -2.81 -0.16 16.82
C MET A 227 -3.11 0.63 18.11
N SER A 228 -3.16 -0.04 19.25
CA SER A 228 -3.32 0.59 20.56
C SER A 228 -2.81 -0.32 21.68
N LYS A 229 -2.74 0.20 22.91
CA LYS A 229 -2.40 -0.63 24.09
C LYS A 229 -3.44 -1.73 24.37
N MET A 230 -4.68 -1.57 23.92
CA MET A 230 -5.75 -2.56 24.09
C MET A 230 -5.75 -3.59 22.95
N MET A 231 -5.44 -3.15 21.73
CA MET A 231 -5.37 -4.02 20.54
C MET A 231 -3.90 -4.31 20.17
N GLN A 232 -3.19 -4.99 21.08
CA GLN A 232 -1.76 -5.30 20.91
C GLN A 232 -1.47 -6.31 19.80
N MET A 233 -2.48 -7.07 19.37
CA MET A 233 -2.36 -8.12 18.36
C MET A 233 -2.82 -7.70 16.97
N ARG A 234 -3.40 -6.49 16.85
CA ARG A 234 -3.82 -5.91 15.57
C ARG A 234 -2.80 -4.88 15.10
N ARG A 235 -2.48 -4.91 13.82
CA ARG A 235 -1.70 -3.87 13.12
C ARG A 235 -2.56 -3.21 12.06
N ILE A 236 -2.34 -1.92 11.83
CA ILE A 236 -2.95 -1.17 10.73
C ILE A 236 -1.83 -0.66 9.84
N VAL A 237 -1.93 -0.91 8.54
CA VAL A 237 -0.95 -0.51 7.53
C VAL A 237 -1.67 0.05 6.32
N GLY A 238 -1.09 1.06 5.66
CA GLY A 238 -1.61 1.59 4.41
C GLY A 238 -1.52 0.56 3.29
N LEU A 239 -2.58 0.45 2.49
CA LEU A 239 -2.66 -0.47 1.37
C LEU A 239 -2.18 0.22 0.10
N TYR A 240 -1.19 -0.37 -0.57
CA TYR A 240 -0.69 0.12 -1.86
C TYR A 240 -1.01 -0.93 -2.94
N PRO A 241 -2.06 -0.73 -3.75
CA PRO A 241 -2.49 -1.70 -4.74
C PRO A 241 -1.36 -1.98 -5.75
N GLY A 242 -1.01 -3.26 -5.90
CA GLY A 242 0.03 -3.69 -6.82
C GLY A 242 1.43 -3.69 -6.23
N THR A 243 1.61 -3.28 -4.98
CA THR A 243 2.87 -3.42 -4.24
C THR A 243 2.71 -4.54 -3.23
N GLY A 244 3.49 -5.62 -3.41
CA GLY A 244 3.44 -6.75 -2.49
C GLY A 244 3.94 -6.37 -1.10
N MET A 245 3.29 -6.89 -0.07
CA MET A 245 3.66 -6.71 1.34
C MET A 245 3.76 -8.08 2.01
N VAL A 246 4.86 -8.31 2.71
CA VAL A 246 5.10 -9.53 3.49
C VAL A 246 5.12 -9.16 4.97
N PHE A 247 4.26 -9.81 5.75
CA PHE A 247 4.12 -9.64 7.19
C PHE A 247 4.61 -10.88 7.92
N VAL A 248 5.39 -10.69 8.99
CA VAL A 248 5.79 -11.77 9.90
C VAL A 248 5.70 -11.28 11.33
N ALA A 249 5.14 -12.11 12.20
CA ALA A 249 5.18 -11.88 13.63
C ALA A 249 6.29 -12.72 14.29
N VAL A 250 6.95 -12.14 15.28
CA VAL A 250 8.00 -12.77 16.08
C VAL A 250 7.56 -12.72 17.54
N ALA A 251 7.33 -13.89 18.13
CA ALA A 251 7.08 -14.03 19.55
C ALA A 251 8.41 -14.24 20.28
N LYS A 252 8.69 -13.44 21.32
CA LYS A 252 9.84 -13.61 22.21
C LYS A 252 9.35 -13.89 23.64
N ALA A 253 9.87 -14.95 24.26
CA ALA A 253 9.62 -15.34 25.64
C ALA A 253 10.95 -15.50 26.39
N GLY A 254 11.15 -14.72 27.46
CA GLY A 254 12.42 -14.71 28.19
C GLY A 254 13.57 -14.04 27.42
N ALA A 255 14.81 -14.42 27.73
CA ALA A 255 16.02 -13.84 27.13
C ALA A 255 16.32 -14.43 25.73
N ASP A 256 16.20 -15.75 25.57
CA ASP A 256 16.70 -16.47 24.38
C ASP A 256 15.61 -17.19 23.58
N GLY A 257 14.40 -17.37 24.14
CA GLY A 257 13.31 -18.11 23.50
C GLY A 257 12.56 -17.26 22.48
N TYR A 258 12.47 -17.72 21.23
CA TYR A 258 11.66 -17.05 20.22
C TYR A 258 11.02 -18.03 19.25
N ALA A 259 9.90 -17.62 18.66
CA ALA A 259 9.24 -18.34 17.60
C ALA A 259 8.69 -17.38 16.55
N LEU A 260 8.56 -17.90 15.33
CA LEU A 260 8.11 -17.17 14.16
C LEU A 260 6.71 -17.62 13.79
N TYR A 261 5.86 -16.67 13.43
CA TYR A 261 4.59 -16.96 12.77
C TYR A 261 4.84 -17.15 11.28
N VAL A 262 3.91 -17.82 10.60
CA VAL A 262 4.00 -18.02 9.16
C VAL A 262 3.89 -16.67 8.45
N PRO A 263 4.78 -16.34 7.51
CA PRO A 263 4.70 -15.10 6.76
C PRO A 263 3.41 -15.06 5.96
N ALA A 264 2.64 -13.98 6.13
CA ALA A 264 1.50 -13.69 5.29
C ALA A 264 1.88 -12.66 4.23
N GLN A 265 1.32 -12.80 3.04
CA GLN A 265 1.62 -11.94 1.91
C GLN A 265 0.33 -11.48 1.22
N THR A 266 0.32 -10.22 0.81
CA THR A 266 -0.75 -9.64 -0.01
C THR A 266 -0.20 -8.62 -0.99
N TYR A 267 -0.87 -8.47 -2.14
CA TYR A 267 -0.66 -7.37 -3.09
C TYR A 267 -1.68 -6.23 -2.91
N GLY A 268 -2.59 -6.35 -1.94
CA GLY A 268 -3.73 -5.46 -1.70
C GLY A 268 -4.76 -5.43 -2.84
N CYS A 269 -4.64 -6.39 -3.75
CA CYS A 269 -5.22 -6.37 -5.07
C CYS A 269 -5.04 -7.77 -5.67
N SER A 270 -5.93 -8.20 -6.57
CA SER A 270 -5.85 -9.53 -7.17
C SER A 270 -5.40 -9.45 -8.63
N PRO A 271 -4.17 -9.85 -9.00
CA PRO A 271 -3.61 -9.55 -10.32
C PRO A 271 -4.38 -10.19 -11.49
N PHE A 272 -5.12 -11.27 -11.24
CA PHE A 272 -5.91 -11.99 -12.25
C PHE A 272 -7.40 -11.65 -12.26
N SER A 273 -7.89 -10.79 -11.36
CA SER A 273 -9.25 -10.30 -11.51
C SER A 273 -9.28 -9.19 -12.56
N ASN A 274 -10.36 -9.12 -13.34
CA ASN A 274 -10.55 -8.06 -14.35
C ASN A 274 -10.43 -6.66 -13.73
N ASP A 275 -10.59 -6.54 -12.40
CA ASP A 275 -10.47 -5.30 -11.62
C ASP A 275 -9.16 -5.12 -10.83
N GLY A 276 -8.23 -6.07 -10.96
CA GLY A 276 -7.18 -6.39 -10.01
C GLY A 276 -6.45 -5.27 -9.28
N CYS A 277 -5.61 -4.51 -9.98
CA CYS A 277 -4.50 -3.77 -9.36
C CYS A 277 -4.18 -2.41 -10.01
N GLU A 278 -5.01 -1.90 -10.91
CA GLU A 278 -4.74 -0.58 -11.53
C GLU A 278 -5.31 0.54 -10.67
N LEU A 279 -4.47 1.53 -10.34
CA LEU A 279 -4.86 2.70 -9.53
C LEU A 279 -5.86 3.64 -10.23
N ILE A 280 -5.85 3.69 -11.57
CA ILE A 280 -6.65 4.62 -12.37
C ILE A 280 -7.29 3.84 -13.53
N LYS A 281 -8.50 3.33 -13.33
CA LYS A 281 -9.29 2.68 -14.39
C LYS A 281 -10.29 3.62 -15.06
N ASP A 282 -10.79 4.59 -14.30
CA ASP A 282 -11.90 5.42 -14.77
C ASP A 282 -11.42 6.45 -15.79
N LEU A 283 -12.06 6.45 -16.97
CA LEU A 283 -11.90 7.48 -17.99
C LEU A 283 -12.02 8.89 -17.40
N LEU A 284 -12.94 9.06 -16.44
CA LEU A 284 -13.15 10.31 -15.72
C LEU A 284 -11.89 10.74 -14.96
N SER A 285 -11.24 9.83 -14.24
CA SER A 285 -10.00 10.10 -13.50
C SER A 285 -8.85 10.43 -14.44
N CYS A 286 -8.72 9.71 -15.57
CA CYS A 286 -7.74 10.05 -16.61
C CYS A 286 -7.95 11.46 -17.18
N VAL A 287 -9.19 11.82 -17.49
CA VAL A 287 -9.55 13.15 -17.99
C VAL A 287 -9.29 14.22 -16.93
N LEU A 288 -9.65 13.98 -15.67
CA LEU A 288 -9.38 14.91 -14.57
C LEU A 288 -7.87 15.10 -14.35
N CYS A 289 -7.07 14.04 -14.36
CA CYS A 289 -5.62 14.14 -14.25
C CYS A 289 -5.02 14.96 -15.41
N ALA A 290 -5.45 14.71 -16.64
CA ALA A 290 -5.02 15.50 -17.79
C ALA A 290 -5.39 16.98 -17.64
N LEU A 291 -6.64 17.27 -17.23
CA LEU A 291 -7.11 18.64 -16.97
C LEU A 291 -6.29 19.33 -15.88
N LEU A 292 -5.97 18.63 -14.78
CA LEU A 292 -5.13 19.16 -13.70
C LEU A 292 -3.73 19.52 -14.17
N VAL A 293 -3.12 18.73 -15.06
CA VAL A 293 -1.82 19.06 -15.67
C VAL A 293 -1.93 20.32 -16.53
N PHE A 294 -2.97 20.43 -17.36
CA PHE A 294 -3.19 21.64 -18.17
C PHE A 294 -3.43 22.89 -17.31
N VAL A 295 -4.24 22.77 -16.25
CA VAL A 295 -4.50 23.86 -15.30
C VAL A 295 -3.21 24.22 -14.56
N GLY A 296 -2.42 23.24 -14.11
CA GLY A 296 -1.13 23.46 -13.46
C GLY A 296 -0.14 24.21 -14.35
N LEU A 297 0.04 23.77 -15.60
CA LEU A 297 0.89 24.45 -16.58
C LEU A 297 0.39 25.87 -16.89
N PHE A 298 -0.93 26.04 -17.05
CA PHE A 298 -1.53 27.36 -17.23
C PHE A 298 -1.22 28.30 -16.06
N LEU A 299 -1.34 27.82 -14.82
CA LEU A 299 -0.99 28.59 -13.62
C LEU A 299 0.52 28.87 -13.54
N CYS A 300 1.40 27.96 -13.92
CA CYS A 300 2.85 28.21 -13.89
C CYS A 300 3.27 29.35 -14.84
N TYR A 301 2.74 29.38 -16.06
CA TYR A 301 3.18 30.33 -17.10
C TYR A 301 2.33 31.60 -17.21
N LEU A 302 1.00 31.53 -17.01
CA LEU A 302 0.07 32.62 -17.33
C LEU A 302 -0.58 33.27 -16.10
N ARG A 303 -0.24 32.83 -14.89
CA ARG A 303 -0.77 33.34 -13.62
C ARG A 303 -0.83 34.86 -13.53
N HIS A 304 0.27 35.53 -13.88
CA HIS A 304 0.39 36.97 -13.70
C HIS A 304 -0.54 37.79 -14.62
N ARG A 305 -0.92 37.22 -15.77
CA ARG A 305 -1.89 37.84 -16.69
C ARG A 305 -3.33 37.66 -16.22
N PHE A 306 -3.61 36.58 -15.49
CA PHE A 306 -4.96 36.18 -15.10
C PHE A 306 -5.10 35.95 -13.59
N PHE A 307 -4.77 36.98 -12.78
CA PHE A 307 -4.86 36.94 -11.32
C PHE A 307 -6.23 36.47 -10.77
N LYS A 308 -7.32 36.79 -11.46
CA LYS A 308 -8.67 36.34 -11.06
C LYS A 308 -8.87 34.82 -11.17
N ILE A 309 -8.26 34.19 -12.18
CA ILE A 309 -8.34 32.73 -12.40
C ILE A 309 -7.51 32.00 -11.35
N GLU A 310 -6.34 32.53 -11.03
CA GLU A 310 -5.50 32.02 -9.93
C GLU A 310 -6.28 31.98 -8.62
N LEU A 311 -6.92 33.10 -8.27
CA LEU A 311 -7.67 33.22 -7.03
C LEU A 311 -8.83 32.21 -6.95
N PHE A 312 -9.57 32.03 -8.05
CA PHE A 312 -10.61 31.02 -8.13
C PHE A 312 -10.04 29.60 -7.95
N THR A 313 -8.91 29.31 -8.59
CA THR A 313 -8.33 27.96 -8.59
C THR A 313 -7.82 27.56 -7.20
N PHE A 314 -7.12 28.46 -6.47
CA PHE A 314 -6.69 28.17 -5.09
C PHE A 314 -7.87 28.08 -4.10
N GLY A 315 -8.94 28.85 -4.32
CA GLY A 315 -10.18 28.70 -3.59
C GLY A 315 -10.82 27.33 -3.84
N PHE A 316 -10.90 26.92 -5.11
CA PHE A 316 -11.40 25.61 -5.52
C PHE A 316 -10.61 24.47 -4.88
N THR A 317 -9.28 24.49 -4.95
CA THR A 317 -8.44 23.42 -4.37
C THR A 317 -8.60 23.31 -2.86
N SER A 318 -8.66 24.44 -2.15
CA SER A 318 -8.87 24.42 -0.70
C SER A 318 -10.24 23.85 -0.30
N GLY A 319 -11.32 24.25 -0.99
CA GLY A 319 -12.66 23.70 -0.75
C GLY A 319 -12.75 22.22 -1.09
N PHE A 320 -12.12 21.81 -2.21
CA PHE A 320 -12.05 20.41 -2.62
C PHE A 320 -11.34 19.55 -1.57
N VAL A 321 -10.13 19.93 -1.16
CA VAL A 321 -9.32 19.16 -0.20
C VAL A 321 -10.01 19.08 1.16
N LEU A 322 -10.50 20.21 1.68
CA LEU A 322 -11.18 20.22 2.99
C LEU A 322 -12.40 19.32 2.98
N THR A 323 -13.29 19.46 2.00
CA THR A 323 -14.50 18.64 1.95
C THR A 323 -14.21 17.17 1.67
N TYR A 324 -13.20 16.87 0.84
CA TYR A 324 -12.77 15.50 0.61
C TYR A 324 -12.33 14.83 1.92
N ILE A 325 -11.50 15.52 2.72
CA ILE A 325 -11.05 15.01 4.03
C ILE A 325 -12.22 14.84 4.99
N PHE A 326 -13.10 15.85 5.10
CA PHE A 326 -14.25 15.80 6.01
C PHE A 326 -15.24 14.68 5.65
N ILE A 327 -15.57 14.51 4.36
CA ILE A 327 -16.51 13.46 3.92
C ILE A 327 -15.88 12.08 4.10
N SER A 328 -14.61 11.91 3.69
CA SER A 328 -13.90 10.63 3.83
C SER A 328 -13.74 10.19 5.28
N TYR A 329 -13.69 11.15 6.22
CA TYR A 329 -13.65 10.84 7.65
C TYR A 329 -15.01 10.46 8.24
N LEU A 330 -16.08 11.10 7.78
CA LEU A 330 -17.41 10.94 8.38
C LEU A 330 -18.24 9.83 7.76
N VAL A 331 -18.04 9.52 6.47
CA VAL A 331 -18.90 8.59 5.73
C VAL A 331 -18.07 7.68 4.84
N VAL A 332 -18.29 6.37 4.96
CA VAL A 332 -17.78 5.37 4.01
C VAL A 332 -18.75 5.31 2.84
N THR A 333 -18.46 6.07 1.79
CA THR A 333 -19.26 6.18 0.55
C THR A 333 -18.36 5.90 -0.66
N ASP A 334 -18.96 5.53 -1.79
CA ASP A 334 -18.26 5.33 -3.06
C ASP A 334 -17.38 6.54 -3.44
N ARG A 335 -16.16 6.24 -3.89
CA ARG A 335 -15.12 7.24 -4.24
C ARG A 335 -15.62 8.26 -5.27
N THR A 336 -16.41 7.84 -6.24
CA THR A 336 -16.96 8.70 -7.30
C THR A 336 -17.93 9.75 -6.76
N ALA A 337 -18.77 9.39 -5.80
CA ALA A 337 -19.71 10.30 -5.17
C ALA A 337 -19.00 11.32 -4.26
N VAL A 338 -17.96 10.87 -3.53
CA VAL A 338 -17.12 11.76 -2.70
C VAL A 338 -16.40 12.79 -3.58
N VAL A 339 -15.77 12.35 -4.67
CA VAL A 339 -15.07 13.25 -5.61
C VAL A 339 -16.04 14.26 -6.24
N ALA A 340 -17.24 13.83 -6.64
CA ALA A 340 -18.25 14.72 -7.21
C ALA A 340 -18.73 15.77 -6.18
N ALA A 341 -18.99 15.36 -4.94
CA ALA A 341 -19.38 16.27 -3.86
C ALA A 341 -18.26 17.29 -3.54
N SER A 342 -17.00 16.84 -3.50
CA SER A 342 -15.83 17.71 -3.32
C SER A 342 -15.61 18.68 -4.49
N ALA A 343 -15.94 18.27 -5.71
CA ALA A 343 -15.88 19.17 -6.87
C ALA A 343 -16.93 20.28 -6.77
N LEU A 344 -18.18 19.96 -6.39
CA LEU A 344 -19.25 20.94 -6.22
C LEU A 344 -18.94 21.94 -5.09
N SER A 345 -18.41 21.45 -3.97
CA SER A 345 -18.00 22.32 -2.86
C SER A 345 -16.82 23.22 -3.25
N GLY A 346 -15.86 22.71 -4.01
CA GLY A 346 -14.75 23.47 -4.57
C GLY A 346 -15.24 24.62 -5.45
N LEU A 347 -16.22 24.38 -6.34
CA LEU A 347 -16.81 25.43 -7.17
C LEU A 347 -17.45 26.55 -6.33
N PHE A 348 -18.14 26.18 -5.25
CA PHE A 348 -18.75 27.13 -4.32
C PHE A 348 -17.67 27.95 -3.59
N PHE A 349 -16.65 27.30 -3.02
CA PHE A 349 -15.57 27.98 -2.31
C PHE A 349 -14.73 28.89 -3.23
N GLY A 350 -14.41 28.43 -4.44
CA GLY A 350 -13.70 29.24 -5.45
C GLY A 350 -14.49 30.48 -5.84
N SER A 351 -15.80 30.35 -6.04
CA SER A 351 -16.70 31.48 -6.37
C SER A 351 -16.81 32.47 -5.22
N MET A 352 -16.99 31.97 -4.00
CA MET A 352 -17.03 32.79 -2.78
C MET A 352 -15.73 33.57 -2.59
N TRP A 353 -14.59 32.93 -2.82
CA TRP A 353 -13.28 33.56 -2.68
C TRP A 353 -13.03 34.66 -3.73
N LEU A 354 -13.49 34.43 -4.98
CA LEU A 354 -13.46 35.44 -6.03
C LEU A 354 -14.40 36.62 -5.72
N MET A 355 -15.58 36.35 -5.16
CA MET A 355 -16.51 37.40 -4.71
C MET A 355 -15.88 38.25 -3.60
N PHE A 356 -15.22 37.62 -2.62
CA PHE A 356 -14.53 38.31 -1.54
C PHE A 356 -13.48 39.30 -2.08
N TRP A 357 -12.71 38.88 -3.08
CA TRP A 357 -11.76 39.78 -3.75
C TRP A 357 -12.43 40.97 -4.44
N TRP A 358 -13.56 40.74 -5.10
CA TRP A 358 -14.32 41.80 -5.75
C TRP A 358 -14.80 42.88 -4.77
N VAL A 359 -15.16 42.48 -3.54
CA VAL A 359 -15.68 43.40 -2.51
C VAL A 359 -14.55 44.15 -1.81
N TYR A 360 -13.50 43.44 -1.36
CA TYR A 360 -12.49 44.03 -0.47
C TYR A 360 -11.23 44.50 -1.21
N GLY A 361 -10.81 43.80 -2.27
CA GLY A 361 -9.62 44.16 -3.03
C GLY A 361 -8.29 44.14 -2.26
N ILE A 362 -8.22 43.44 -1.14
CA ILE A 362 -7.04 43.40 -0.26
C ILE A 362 -6.11 42.24 -0.68
N PRO A 363 -4.89 42.51 -1.18
CA PRO A 363 -3.95 41.49 -1.70
C PRO A 363 -3.44 40.50 -0.64
N ILE A 364 -3.35 40.93 0.63
CA ILE A 364 -2.74 40.13 1.70
C ILE A 364 -3.55 38.86 2.00
N ILE A 365 -4.89 38.97 2.04
CA ILE A 365 -5.77 37.84 2.35
C ILE A 365 -5.77 36.80 1.22
N ALA A 366 -5.71 37.27 -0.04
CA ALA A 366 -5.61 36.40 -1.22
C ALA A 366 -4.31 35.57 -1.22
N LEU A 367 -3.21 36.16 -0.76
CA LEU A 367 -1.92 35.48 -0.65
C LEU A 367 -1.89 34.44 0.49
N LEU A 368 -2.64 34.66 1.57
CA LEU A 368 -2.70 33.75 2.72
C LEU A 368 -3.21 32.36 2.32
N LEU A 369 -4.32 32.28 1.58
CA LEU A 369 -4.89 31.00 1.14
C LEU A 369 -3.94 30.21 0.23
N THR A 370 -3.21 30.92 -0.63
CA THR A 370 -2.20 30.33 -1.51
C THR A 370 -1.04 29.75 -0.70
N SER A 371 -0.56 30.50 0.31
CA SER A 371 0.51 30.02 1.20
C SER A 371 0.11 28.80 2.03
N LEU A 372 -1.17 28.69 2.44
CA LEU A 372 -1.68 27.55 3.19
C LEU A 372 -1.71 26.28 2.34
N ASN A 373 -2.19 26.37 1.09
CA ASN A 373 -2.17 25.23 0.16
C ASN A 373 -0.73 24.75 -0.10
N LEU A 374 0.22 25.68 -0.29
CA LEU A 374 1.64 25.35 -0.45
C LEU A 374 2.23 24.69 0.80
N GLY A 375 1.91 25.22 1.99
CA GLY A 375 2.36 24.65 3.27
C GLY A 375 1.83 23.23 3.49
N PHE A 376 0.56 22.99 3.15
CA PHE A 376 -0.05 21.65 3.20
C PHE A 376 0.66 20.68 2.24
N LEU A 377 0.95 21.10 1.01
CA LEU A 377 1.68 20.30 0.04
C LEU A 377 3.09 19.96 0.57
N MET A 378 3.84 20.95 1.07
CA MET A 378 5.17 20.71 1.63
C MET A 378 5.13 19.76 2.83
N ALA A 379 4.16 19.93 3.74
CA ALA A 379 3.99 19.04 4.89
C ALA A 379 3.69 17.60 4.45
N SER A 380 2.84 17.41 3.43
CA SER A 380 2.54 16.08 2.88
C SER A 380 3.77 15.43 2.23
N LEU A 381 4.57 16.21 1.50
CA LEU A 381 5.82 15.72 0.92
C LEU A 381 6.83 15.31 1.99
N PHE A 382 7.01 16.12 3.04
CA PHE A 382 7.90 15.74 4.15
C PHE A 382 7.41 14.48 4.88
N TYR A 383 6.10 14.24 4.96
CA TYR A 383 5.56 13.05 5.59
C TYR A 383 5.75 11.77 4.77
N TYR A 384 5.60 11.84 3.44
CA TYR A 384 5.63 10.65 2.57
C TYR A 384 6.96 10.43 1.82
N VAL A 385 7.77 11.47 1.57
CA VAL A 385 8.83 11.47 0.54
C VAL A 385 10.26 11.43 1.11
N ILE A 386 10.45 11.19 2.41
CA ILE A 386 11.80 10.93 2.96
C ILE A 386 12.41 9.57 2.49
N PRO A 387 11.96 8.97 1.36
CA PRO A 387 12.88 8.19 0.51
C PRO A 387 13.07 8.67 -0.96
N ASP A 388 12.19 9.49 -1.56
CA ASP A 388 12.24 9.78 -3.01
C ASP A 388 12.71 11.20 -3.38
N LEU A 389 14.04 11.36 -3.38
CA LEU A 389 14.76 12.58 -3.74
C LEU A 389 14.48 13.07 -5.18
N VAL A 390 14.15 12.18 -6.11
CA VAL A 390 14.01 12.52 -7.54
C VAL A 390 12.79 13.40 -7.83
N LEU A 391 11.65 13.09 -7.22
CA LEU A 391 10.42 13.87 -7.41
C LEU A 391 10.58 15.28 -6.85
N THR A 392 11.18 15.42 -5.66
CA THR A 392 11.43 16.73 -5.04
C THR A 392 12.35 17.60 -5.90
N LEU A 393 13.39 17.03 -6.49
CA LEU A 393 14.30 17.75 -7.39
C LEU A 393 13.63 18.21 -8.68
N LEU A 394 12.74 17.38 -9.26
CA LEU A 394 11.99 17.73 -10.46
C LEU A 394 11.05 18.91 -10.18
N TRP A 395 10.29 18.88 -9.08
CA TRP A 395 9.43 19.99 -8.67
C TRP A 395 10.22 21.26 -8.30
N ALA A 396 11.37 21.12 -7.64
CA ALA A 396 12.27 22.24 -7.36
C ALA A 396 12.76 22.89 -8.67
N SER A 397 13.09 22.10 -9.69
CA SER A 397 13.51 22.63 -10.99
C SER A 397 12.38 23.41 -11.71
N LEU A 398 11.15 22.90 -11.67
CA LEU A 398 9.98 23.55 -12.27
C LEU A 398 9.61 24.85 -11.55
N THR A 399 9.75 24.90 -10.22
CA THR A 399 9.48 26.11 -9.44
C THR A 399 10.54 27.19 -9.67
N VAL A 400 11.82 26.81 -9.70
CA VAL A 400 12.93 27.74 -9.97
C VAL A 400 12.85 28.30 -11.39
N THR A 401 12.59 27.47 -12.39
CA THR A 401 12.43 27.92 -13.79
C THR A 401 11.22 28.84 -13.95
N SER A 402 10.09 28.52 -13.30
CA SER A 402 8.91 29.39 -13.28
C SER A 402 9.21 30.74 -12.62
N PHE A 403 9.93 30.76 -11.49
CA PHE A 403 10.29 31.99 -10.79
C PHE A 403 11.27 32.85 -11.61
N ALA A 404 12.28 32.23 -12.23
CA ALA A 404 13.23 32.92 -13.11
C ALA A 404 12.54 33.54 -14.33
N TYR A 405 11.65 32.79 -14.98
CA TYR A 405 10.85 33.30 -16.10
C TYR A 405 9.96 34.48 -15.67
N GLN A 406 9.33 34.38 -14.50
CA GLN A 406 8.47 35.43 -13.96
C GLN A 406 9.27 36.67 -13.52
N TYR A 407 10.45 36.48 -12.94
CA TYR A 407 11.34 37.58 -12.58
C TYR A 407 11.82 38.33 -13.83
N TYR A 408 12.26 37.59 -14.86
CA TYR A 408 12.72 38.17 -16.12
C TYR A 408 11.60 38.94 -16.84
N THR A 409 10.38 38.38 -16.90
CA THR A 409 9.25 39.02 -17.59
C THR A 409 8.68 40.24 -16.87
N ASN A 410 8.85 40.33 -15.54
CA ASN A 410 8.32 41.43 -14.72
C ASN A 410 9.38 42.41 -14.23
N TYR A 411 10.65 42.21 -14.62
CA TYR A 411 11.72 43.15 -14.32
C TYR A 411 11.38 44.54 -14.85
N GLY A 412 11.29 45.53 -13.96
CA GLY A 412 10.97 46.91 -14.30
C GLY A 412 9.47 47.26 -14.44
N ARG A 413 8.54 46.36 -14.10
CA ARG A 413 7.09 46.64 -14.07
C ARG A 413 6.59 47.00 -12.66
N PRO A 414 5.51 47.80 -12.51
CA PRO A 414 4.95 48.14 -11.20
C PRO A 414 4.47 46.88 -10.44
N PRO A 415 4.39 46.93 -9.09
CA PRO A 415 4.00 45.77 -8.28
C PRO A 415 2.56 45.32 -8.60
N PHE A 416 2.41 44.01 -8.81
CA PHE A 416 1.12 43.34 -9.02
C PHE A 416 0.56 42.80 -7.69
N PRO A 417 -0.78 42.67 -7.53
CA PRO A 417 -1.85 43.03 -8.47
C PRO A 417 -2.27 44.51 -8.40
N PRO A 418 -2.78 45.11 -9.50
CA PRO A 418 -3.30 46.47 -9.47
C PRO A 418 -4.58 46.55 -8.61
N PRO A 419 -4.75 47.59 -7.77
CA PRO A 419 -5.93 47.73 -6.93
C PRO A 419 -7.21 47.85 -7.78
N PRO A 420 -8.34 47.22 -7.37
CA PRO A 420 -9.56 47.16 -8.17
C PRO A 420 -10.26 48.51 -8.40
N ARG A 421 -9.79 49.60 -7.77
CA ARG A 421 -10.25 50.96 -8.05
C ARG A 421 -9.08 51.94 -8.07
N GLY A 422 -8.73 52.41 -9.26
CA GLY A 422 -8.65 53.84 -9.60
C GLY A 422 -7.79 54.80 -8.79
N ILE A 423 -6.99 54.40 -7.80
CA ILE A 423 -5.99 55.29 -7.22
C ILE A 423 -4.79 55.27 -8.16
N ARG A 424 -4.94 56.01 -9.27
CA ARG A 424 -3.81 56.43 -10.09
C ARG A 424 -2.96 57.30 -9.17
N ALA A 425 -1.92 56.72 -8.56
CA ALA A 425 -0.84 57.51 -8.02
C ALA A 425 -0.35 58.41 -9.16
N ARG A 426 -0.51 59.73 -9.00
CA ARG A 426 0.14 60.69 -9.89
C ARG A 426 1.63 60.32 -9.86
N PRO A 427 2.27 60.00 -10.99
CA PRO A 427 3.71 59.84 -10.97
C PRO A 427 4.30 61.14 -10.43
N PRO A 428 5.30 61.10 -9.52
CA PRO A 428 6.02 62.31 -9.16
C PRO A 428 6.54 62.92 -10.45
N SER A 429 6.29 64.21 -10.64
CA SER A 429 6.80 64.98 -11.76
C SER A 429 8.32 64.92 -11.71
N PHE A 430 8.90 63.95 -12.40
CA PHE A 430 10.33 63.91 -12.65
C PHE A 430 10.64 65.12 -13.52
N ALA A 431 11.25 66.12 -12.91
CA ALA A 431 11.85 67.24 -13.59
C ALA A 431 12.77 66.67 -14.69
N ARG A 432 12.37 66.89 -15.94
CA ARG A 432 13.14 66.51 -17.12
C ARG A 432 14.35 67.45 -17.16
N LEU A 433 15.44 67.09 -16.48
CA LEU A 433 16.73 67.74 -16.68
C LEU A 433 17.17 67.45 -18.10
N SER A 434 16.98 68.46 -18.96
CA SER A 434 17.43 68.50 -20.34
C SER A 434 18.95 68.57 -20.38
N THR A 435 19.63 67.45 -20.56
CA THR A 435 21.01 67.41 -21.05
C THR A 435 20.98 67.20 -22.56
N ARG A 436 20.83 68.31 -23.31
CA ARG A 436 21.34 68.37 -24.68
C ARG A 436 22.83 68.73 -24.62
N PRO A 437 23.71 68.09 -25.41
CA PRO A 437 25.08 68.56 -25.57
C PRO A 437 25.06 69.91 -26.30
N ARG A 438 25.79 70.91 -25.78
CA ARG A 438 26.12 72.14 -26.52
C ARG A 438 27.27 71.84 -27.47
N ASP A 439 27.05 72.06 -28.75
CA ASP A 439 28.12 72.30 -29.71
C ASP A 439 28.84 73.63 -29.36
N PRO A 440 30.18 73.70 -29.49
CA PRO A 440 30.94 74.90 -29.23
C PRO A 440 31.07 75.72 -30.52
N GLY A 441 30.51 76.93 -30.52
CA GLY A 441 30.86 77.94 -31.52
C GLY A 441 29.67 78.76 -31.97
N THR A 442 29.48 79.91 -31.33
CA THR A 442 29.45 81.24 -31.98
C THR A 442 29.17 82.30 -30.92
N CYS A 443 30.00 83.35 -30.95
CA CYS A 443 29.96 84.53 -30.10
C CYS A 443 28.89 85.54 -30.54
N ASP A 444 28.70 86.53 -29.66
CA ASP A 444 28.06 87.84 -29.84
C ASP A 444 26.51 87.84 -29.71
N GLU A 445 25.83 88.78 -29.04
CA GLU A 445 26.18 90.17 -28.70
C GLU A 445 25.24 90.72 -27.59
N ARG A 446 25.84 91.47 -26.65
CA ARG A 446 25.38 92.61 -25.82
C ARG A 446 23.88 92.95 -25.57
N THR A 447 23.54 92.94 -24.25
CA THR A 447 22.89 94.02 -23.42
C THR A 447 21.40 94.39 -23.62
N PRO A 448 20.74 95.18 -22.72
CA PRO A 448 20.51 94.94 -21.29
C PRO A 448 19.09 95.35 -20.77
N LEU A 449 18.82 95.03 -19.49
CA LEU A 449 18.02 95.75 -18.46
C LEU A 449 16.57 96.26 -18.68
N LEU A 450 15.76 95.88 -17.68
CA LEU A 450 14.69 96.62 -16.98
C LEU A 450 13.36 96.93 -17.70
N SER A 451 12.30 96.29 -17.19
CA SER A 451 11.17 96.96 -16.53
C SER A 451 10.47 96.00 -15.58
#